data_AF-A0A7Y2C8H3-F1
#
_entry.id   AF-A0A7Y2C8H3-F1
#
_cell.length_a   1.000
_cell.length_b   1.000
_cell.length_c   1.000
_cell.angle_alpha   90.00
_cell.angle_beta   90.00
_cell.angle_gamma   90.00
#
_symmetry.space_group_name_H-M   'P 1'
#
loop_
_entity.id
_entity.type
_entity.pdbx_description
1 polymer ?
#
loop_
_entity_poly.entity_id
_entity_poly.type
_entity_poly.pdbx_seq_one_letter_code
_entity_poly.pdbx_strand_id
1 'polypeptide(L)'
;IDFINEKKLEGMEMREAIMAGAKARFRPILLTSLTTFLGVFPLVLERSLQAQFLIPMAASLAFGIVFATVLLMMLVPALAMIQYNVEHWFKRSILGKSEREIEIVHHSVHLDPEV
;
A
#
# COMPACT_ATOMS: atom_id res chain seq x y z
N ILE A 1 2.00 -4.67 3.99
CA ILE A 1 3.24 -4.01 4.45
C ILE A 1 4.29 -5.09 4.63
N ASP A 2 3.89 -6.23 5.18
CA ASP A 2 4.70 -7.47 5.26
C ASP A 2 5.31 -7.87 3.91
N PHE A 3 4.54 -7.85 2.82
CA PHE A 3 5.05 -8.17 1.48
C PHE A 3 6.24 -7.30 1.02
N ILE A 4 6.33 -6.04 1.46
CA ILE A 4 7.45 -5.15 1.08
C ILE A 4 8.70 -5.49 1.89
N ASN A 5 8.55 -5.80 3.18
CA ASN A 5 9.67 -6.21 4.04
C ASN A 5 10.21 -7.59 3.66
N GLU A 6 9.31 -8.53 3.35
CA GLU A 6 9.64 -9.89 2.93
C GLU A 6 10.36 -9.89 1.57
N LYS A 7 9.89 -9.08 0.61
CA LYS A 7 10.53 -8.96 -0.72
C LYS A 7 11.87 -8.22 -0.69
N LYS A 8 12.10 -7.37 0.31
CA LYS A 8 13.40 -6.72 0.54
C LYS A 8 14.46 -7.72 1.03
N LEU A 9 14.07 -8.72 1.81
CA LEU A 9 14.95 -9.83 2.23
C LEU A 9 15.29 -10.77 1.05
N GLU A 10 14.43 -10.84 0.05
CA GLU A 10 14.63 -11.64 -1.18
C GLU A 10 15.42 -10.90 -2.28
N GLY A 11 15.88 -9.66 -2.04
CA GLY A 11 16.67 -8.88 -3.00
C GLY A 11 15.88 -8.31 -4.19
N MET A 12 14.55 -8.25 -4.10
CA MET A 12 13.69 -7.69 -5.15
C MET A 12 13.79 -6.17 -5.19
N GLU A 13 13.86 -5.61 -6.40
CA GLU A 13 13.79 -4.16 -6.64
C GLU A 13 12.52 -3.57 -6.00
N MET A 14 12.67 -2.52 -5.18
CA MET A 14 11.56 -1.95 -4.40
C MET A 14 10.39 -1.52 -5.28
N ARG A 15 10.69 -1.03 -6.48
CA ARG A 15 9.69 -0.66 -7.49
C ARG A 15 8.81 -1.86 -7.87
N GLU A 16 9.40 -3.04 -8.00
CA GLU A 16 8.72 -4.28 -8.35
C GLU A 16 7.84 -4.77 -7.19
N ALA A 17 8.35 -4.70 -5.95
CA ALA A 17 7.59 -5.06 -4.75
C ALA A 17 6.35 -4.16 -4.57
N ILE A 18 6.48 -2.84 -4.80
CA ILE A 18 5.36 -1.89 -4.74
C ILE A 18 4.33 -2.19 -5.84
N MET A 19 4.78 -2.47 -7.07
CA MET A 19 3.90 -2.83 -8.19
C MET A 19 3.15 -4.15 -7.93
N ALA A 20 3.82 -5.16 -7.39
CA ALA A 20 3.21 -6.42 -6.99
C ALA A 20 2.17 -6.21 -5.87
N GLY A 21 2.51 -5.43 -4.85
CA GLY A 21 1.59 -5.06 -3.77
C GLY A 21 0.38 -4.25 -4.24
N ALA A 22 0.56 -3.36 -5.23
CA ALA A 22 -0.54 -2.62 -5.84
C ALA A 22 -1.49 -3.55 -6.63
N LYS A 23 -0.94 -4.46 -7.44
CA LYS A 23 -1.74 -5.46 -8.19
C LYS A 23 -2.53 -6.39 -7.27
N ALA A 24 -1.95 -6.80 -6.15
CA ALA A 24 -2.64 -7.65 -5.18
C ALA A 24 -3.88 -6.98 -4.57
N ARG A 25 -3.89 -5.64 -4.46
CA ARG A 25 -5.00 -4.86 -3.89
C ARG A 25 -6.03 -4.43 -4.92
N PHE A 26 -5.64 -4.31 -6.18
CA PHE A 26 -6.52 -3.89 -7.27
C PHE A 26 -7.78 -4.78 -7.38
N ARG A 27 -7.61 -6.10 -7.35
CA ARG A 27 -8.72 -7.06 -7.46
C ARG A 27 -9.73 -6.93 -6.30
N PRO A 28 -9.30 -6.98 -5.01
CA PRO A 28 -10.19 -6.73 -3.88
C PRO A 28 -10.90 -5.39 -3.95
N ILE A 29 -10.19 -4.28 -4.21
CA ILE A 29 -10.77 -2.93 -4.24
C ILE A 29 -11.87 -2.83 -5.29
N LEU A 30 -11.60 -3.32 -6.52
CA LEU A 30 -12.61 -3.33 -7.57
C LEU A 30 -13.82 -4.19 -7.20
N LEU A 31 -13.61 -5.38 -6.62
CA LEU A 31 -14.69 -6.27 -6.21
C LEU A 31 -15.57 -5.63 -5.14
N THR A 32 -14.97 -4.98 -4.14
CA THR A 32 -15.70 -4.29 -3.08
C THR A 32 -16.53 -3.15 -3.67
N SER A 33 -15.91 -2.28 -4.49
CA SER A 33 -16.61 -1.16 -5.11
C SER A 33 -17.76 -1.61 -6.01
N LEU A 34 -17.54 -2.67 -6.80
CA LEU A 34 -18.58 -3.27 -7.64
C LEU A 34 -19.73 -3.83 -6.79
N THR A 35 -19.40 -4.55 -5.72
CA THR A 35 -20.41 -5.12 -4.81
C THR A 35 -21.22 -4.01 -4.13
N THR A 36 -20.59 -2.92 -3.70
CA THR A 36 -21.31 -1.79 -3.09
C THR A 36 -22.20 -1.09 -4.12
N PHE A 37 -21.69 -0.87 -5.34
CA PHE A 37 -22.49 -0.29 -6.42
C PHE A 37 -23.71 -1.15 -6.73
N LEU A 38 -23.52 -2.47 -6.90
CA LEU A 38 -24.61 -3.41 -7.15
C LEU A 38 -25.61 -3.51 -5.99
N GLY A 39 -25.16 -3.35 -4.74
CA GLY A 39 -26.05 -3.34 -3.57
C GLY A 39 -26.94 -2.09 -3.50
N VAL A 40 -26.44 -0.95 -3.99
CA VAL A 40 -27.16 0.34 -3.99
C VAL A 40 -27.96 0.54 -5.29
N PHE A 41 -27.56 -0.09 -6.38
CA PHE A 41 -28.24 -0.04 -7.67
C PHE A 41 -29.76 -0.35 -7.62
N PRO A 42 -30.25 -1.42 -6.96
CA PRO A 42 -31.69 -1.70 -6.90
C PRO A 42 -32.46 -0.65 -6.09
N LEU A 43 -31.84 -0.05 -5.06
CA LEU A 43 -32.43 1.03 -4.27
C LEU A 43 -32.68 2.29 -5.10
N VAL A 44 -31.82 2.57 -6.07
CA VAL A 44 -31.99 3.73 -6.99
C VAL A 44 -33.11 3.50 -8.00
N LEU A 45 -33.43 2.24 -8.32
CA LEU A 45 -34.50 1.89 -9.26
C LEU A 45 -35.90 1.89 -8.62
N GLU A 46 -35.97 1.83 -7.29
CA GLU A 46 -37.23 1.79 -6.54
C GLU A 46 -37.99 3.14 -6.67
N ARG A 47 -39.25 3.09 -7.10
CA ARG A 47 -40.05 4.28 -7.46
C ARG A 47 -41.11 4.66 -6.42
N SER A 48 -41.15 4.00 -5.26
CA SER A 48 -42.15 4.26 -4.23
C SER A 48 -42.03 5.69 -3.66
N LEU A 49 -43.15 6.30 -3.25
CA LEU A 49 -43.20 7.65 -2.69
C LEU A 49 -42.34 7.81 -1.42
N GLN A 50 -42.22 6.76 -0.59
CA GLN A 50 -41.26 6.75 0.53
C GLN A 50 -39.79 6.69 0.07
N ALA A 51 -39.48 6.12 -1.09
CA ALA A 51 -38.11 5.97 -1.60
C ALA A 51 -37.54 7.20 -2.30
N GLN A 52 -38.36 8.23 -2.59
CA GLN A 52 -37.91 9.43 -3.29
C GLN A 52 -36.83 10.23 -2.54
N PHE A 53 -36.80 10.14 -1.21
CA PHE A 53 -35.73 10.73 -0.40
C PHE A 53 -34.43 9.90 -0.41
N LEU A 54 -34.52 8.58 -0.63
CA LEU A 54 -33.38 7.67 -0.67
C LEU A 54 -32.63 7.76 -2.01
N ILE A 55 -33.34 8.02 -3.11
CA ILE A 55 -32.76 8.16 -4.46
C ILE A 55 -31.59 9.17 -4.52
N PRO A 56 -31.72 10.44 -4.10
CA PRO A 56 -30.60 11.41 -4.19
C PRO A 56 -29.42 11.06 -3.29
N MET A 57 -29.67 10.44 -2.12
CA MET A 57 -28.61 9.96 -1.25
C MET A 57 -27.84 8.79 -1.87
N ALA A 58 -28.57 7.80 -2.40
CA ALA A 58 -28.01 6.63 -3.07
C ALA A 58 -27.23 7.02 -4.34
N ALA A 59 -27.73 7.98 -5.12
CA ALA A 59 -27.03 8.51 -6.29
C ALA A 59 -25.69 9.18 -5.94
N SER A 60 -25.67 10.02 -4.89
CA SER A 60 -24.45 10.65 -4.39
C SER A 60 -23.41 9.60 -3.95
N LEU A 61 -23.85 8.59 -3.20
CA LEU A 61 -23.00 7.52 -2.72
C LEU A 61 -22.44 6.65 -3.86
N ALA A 62 -23.28 6.28 -4.84
CA ALA A 62 -22.86 5.51 -5.99
C ALA A 62 -21.77 6.24 -6.80
N PHE A 63 -21.95 7.54 -7.06
CA PHE A 63 -20.95 8.36 -7.74
C PHE A 63 -19.67 8.50 -6.89
N GLY A 64 -19.82 8.73 -5.59
CA GLY A 64 -18.72 8.83 -4.63
C GLY A 64 -17.87 7.56 -4.58
N ILE A 65 -18.47 6.38 -4.61
CA ILE A 65 -17.73 5.10 -4.61
C ILE A 65 -16.91 4.96 -5.88
N VAL A 66 -17.50 5.19 -7.06
CA VAL A 66 -16.77 5.07 -8.33
C VAL A 66 -15.58 6.03 -8.35
N PHE A 67 -15.81 7.29 -7.95
CA PHE A 67 -14.75 8.30 -7.87
C PHE A 67 -13.67 7.94 -6.83
N ALA A 68 -14.07 7.56 -5.62
CA ALA A 68 -13.15 7.15 -4.55
C ALA A 68 -12.33 5.92 -4.94
N THR A 69 -12.90 4.99 -5.71
CA THR A 69 -12.20 3.78 -6.19
C THR A 69 -11.02 4.15 -7.09
N VAL A 70 -11.25 5.05 -8.04
CA VAL A 70 -10.20 5.55 -8.95
C VAL A 70 -9.13 6.31 -8.16
N LEU A 71 -9.54 7.18 -7.24
CA LEU A 71 -8.63 7.90 -6.36
C LEU A 71 -7.77 6.95 -5.51
N LEU A 72 -8.39 5.97 -4.85
CA LEU A 72 -7.69 5.00 -4.01
C LEU A 72 -6.71 4.16 -4.81
N MET A 73 -7.06 3.75 -6.03
CA MET A 73 -6.14 3.02 -6.91
C MET A 73 -4.87 3.80 -7.22
N MET A 74 -4.95 5.14 -7.33
CA MET A 74 -3.77 5.99 -7.52
C MET A 74 -3.07 6.31 -6.19
N LEU A 75 -3.85 6.53 -5.12
CA LEU A 75 -3.35 6.95 -3.82
C LEU A 75 -2.59 5.84 -3.09
N VAL A 76 -3.05 4.60 -3.14
CA VAL A 76 -2.42 3.45 -2.48
C VAL A 76 -0.96 3.22 -2.92
N PRO A 77 -0.62 3.13 -4.22
CA PRO A 77 0.77 2.99 -4.64
C PRO A 77 1.61 4.25 -4.35
N ALA A 78 1.01 5.45 -4.44
CA ALA A 78 1.69 6.70 -4.09
C ALA A 78 2.08 6.73 -2.60
N LEU A 79 1.15 6.37 -1.70
CA LEU A 79 1.43 6.26 -0.27
C LEU A 79 2.47 5.20 0.03
N ALA A 80 2.44 4.06 -0.65
CA ALA A 80 3.46 3.01 -0.48
C ALA A 80 4.87 3.51 -0.87
N MET A 81 4.99 4.28 -1.96
CA MET A 81 6.26 4.92 -2.34
C MET A 81 6.70 5.97 -1.31
N ILE A 82 5.79 6.82 -0.82
CA ILE A 82 6.12 7.83 0.20
C ILE A 82 6.62 7.16 1.48
N GLN A 83 5.94 6.11 1.96
CA GLN A 83 6.36 5.36 3.13
C GLN A 83 7.78 4.79 2.97
N TYR A 84 8.08 4.20 1.81
CA TYR A 84 9.42 3.71 1.51
C TYR A 84 10.47 4.82 1.56
N ASN A 85 10.20 5.96 0.91
CA ASN A 85 11.12 7.09 0.86
C ASN A 85 11.35 7.69 2.26
N VAL A 86 10.30 7.81 3.07
CA VAL A 86 10.38 8.33 4.45
C VAL A 86 11.19 7.38 5.33
N GLU A 87 10.95 6.07 5.27
CA GLU A 87 11.71 5.11 6.07
C GLU A 87 13.20 5.12 5.70
N HIS A 88 13.53 5.20 4.41
CA HIS A 88 14.91 5.25 3.94
C HIS A 88 15.62 6.55 4.33
N TRP A 89 14.93 7.69 4.23
CA TRP A 89 15.45 8.99 4.66
C TRP A 89 15.65 9.05 6.18
N PHE A 90 14.67 8.57 6.96
CA PHE A 90 14.72 8.55 8.41
C PHE A 90 15.82 7.63 8.94
N LYS A 91 15.97 6.43 8.36
CA LYS A 91 17.10 5.54 8.66
C LYS A 91 18.43 6.22 8.33
N ARG A 92 18.57 6.84 7.16
CA ARG A 92 19.84 7.53 6.80
C ARG A 92 20.14 8.75 7.69
N SER A 93 19.10 9.43 8.18
CA SER A 93 19.24 10.59 9.07
C SER A 93 19.51 10.24 10.53
N ILE A 94 19.13 9.03 10.99
CA ILE A 94 19.31 8.59 12.38
C ILE A 94 20.46 7.59 12.54
N LEU A 95 20.68 6.68 11.58
CA LEU A 95 21.77 5.68 11.57
C LEU A 95 23.06 6.22 10.94
N GLY A 96 23.29 7.54 10.94
CA GLY A 96 24.52 8.18 10.45
C GLY A 96 25.80 7.88 11.25
N LYS A 97 25.88 6.76 11.99
CA LYS A 97 27.06 6.42 12.82
C LYS A 97 27.30 4.92 13.08
N SER A 98 27.02 4.02 12.15
CA SER A 98 27.34 2.60 12.35
C SER A 98 27.65 1.82 11.07
N GLU A 99 28.52 2.37 10.22
CA GLU A 99 29.22 1.55 9.19
C GLU A 99 30.74 1.55 9.37
N ARG A 100 31.30 2.42 10.23
CA ARG A 100 32.74 2.45 10.51
C ARG A 100 33.21 1.52 11.64
N GLU A 101 32.32 0.88 12.39
CA GLU A 101 32.71 -0.06 13.46
C GLU A 101 32.73 -1.53 13.03
N ILE A 102 31.88 -1.93 12.07
CA ILE A 102 31.76 -3.34 11.67
C ILE A 102 32.97 -3.80 10.83
N GLU A 103 33.61 -2.88 10.08
CA GLU A 103 34.83 -3.17 9.31
C GLU A 103 36.07 -3.37 10.20
N ILE A 104 36.12 -2.73 11.38
CA ILE A 104 37.26 -2.81 12.30
C ILE A 104 37.22 -4.10 13.15
N VAL A 105 36.03 -4.59 13.48
CA VAL A 105 35.84 -5.82 14.26
C VAL A 105 36.11 -7.08 13.42
N HIS A 106 35.73 -7.10 12.13
CA HIS A 106 35.99 -8.26 11.28
C HIS A 106 37.48 -8.41 10.88
N HIS A 107 38.25 -7.31 10.88
CA HIS A 107 39.69 -7.36 10.60
C HIS A 107 40.56 -7.74 11.83
N SER A 108 40.00 -7.71 13.04
CA SER A 108 40.74 -7.99 14.28
C SER A 108 40.55 -9.43 14.83
N VAL A 109 39.78 -10.29 14.14
CA VAL A 109 39.42 -11.65 14.60
C VAL A 109 40.13 -12.77 13.80
N HIS A 110 41.15 -12.43 13.01
CA HIS A 110 42.01 -13.41 12.30
C HIS A 110 43.50 -13.25 12.64
N LEU A 111 43.79 -13.14 13.94
CA LEU A 111 45.11 -13.47 14.48
C LEU A 111 45.00 -14.79 15.25
N ASP A 112 45.67 -15.81 14.71
CA ASP A 112 46.07 -17.11 15.27
C ASP A 112 45.07 -17.95 16.07
N PRO A 113 44.89 -19.20 15.61
CA PRO A 113 45.33 -20.31 16.44
C PRO A 113 46.31 -21.21 15.67
N GLU A 114 47.52 -21.33 16.24
CA GLU A 114 48.54 -22.37 15.99
C GLU A 114 49.20 -22.42 14.59
N VAL A 115 50.33 -21.71 14.42
CA VAL A 115 51.71 -22.27 14.26
C VAL A 115 52.76 -21.25 14.73
#